data_AF-A0A6A7SNE9-F1
#
_entry.id   AF-A0A6A7SNE9-F1
#
_cell.length_a   1.000
_cell.length_b   1.000
_cell.length_c   1.000
_cell.angle_alpha   90.00
_cell.angle_beta   90.00
_cell.angle_gamma   90.00
#
_symmetry.space_group_name_H-M   'P 1'
#
loop_
_entity.id
_entity.type
_entity.pdbx_description
1 polymer ?
#
loop_
_entity_poly.entity_id
_entity_poly.type
_entity_poly.pdbx_seq_one_letter_code
_entity_poly.pdbx_strand_id
1 'polypeptide(L)'
;MLTRDFDHVRPDGGEVTDETVLEVEGREIPVRRVADGVVWFAFDAVCRGPRSQNDYIEIARQFHTVVISDIPVFDRDSEDDARRFINLVDEFYDRGVKLICSAADEPDSLYRGHRLGFEFERTASRLTEMQSRSYLALPHRP
;
A
#
# COMPACT_ATOMS: atom_id res chain seq x y z
N MET A 1 -1.16 16.34 -4.68
CA MET A 1 -0.71 16.16 -3.29
C MET A 1 0.32 15.03 -3.25
N LEU A 2 -0.08 13.79 -3.58
CA LEU A 2 0.82 12.61 -3.58
C LEU A 2 2.10 12.72 -4.43
N THR A 3 2.10 13.44 -5.56
CA THR A 3 3.31 13.66 -6.35
C THR A 3 4.43 14.32 -5.54
N ARG A 4 4.09 15.31 -4.70
CA ARG A 4 5.06 15.99 -3.83
C ARG A 4 5.56 15.07 -2.73
N ASP A 5 4.67 14.27 -2.16
CA ASP A 5 5.03 13.31 -1.11
C ASP A 5 5.99 12.25 -1.67
N PHE A 6 5.73 11.72 -2.88
CA PHE A 6 6.64 10.82 -3.59
C PHE A 6 8.00 11.46 -3.83
N ASP A 7 8.03 12.71 -4.33
CA ASP A 7 9.28 13.42 -4.59
C ASP A 7 10.09 13.68 -3.30
N HIS A 8 9.43 13.76 -2.13
CA HIS A 8 10.08 14.01 -0.84
C HIS A 8 10.68 12.74 -0.21
N VAL A 9 10.10 11.57 -0.48
CA VAL A 9 10.54 10.31 0.15
C VAL A 9 11.47 9.47 -0.72
N ARG A 10 11.62 9.80 -2.01
CA ARG A 10 12.63 9.13 -2.84
C ARG A 10 14.05 9.58 -2.47
N PRO A 11 15.07 8.74 -2.69
CA PRO A 11 16.46 9.14 -2.62
C PRO A 11 16.79 10.29 -3.59
N ASP A 12 17.70 11.17 -3.18
CA ASP A 12 18.22 12.24 -4.04
C ASP A 12 19.01 11.66 -5.21
N GLY A 13 18.72 12.15 -6.43
CA GLY A 13 19.46 11.78 -7.63
C GLY A 13 19.13 10.39 -8.21
N GLY A 14 18.16 9.66 -7.65
CA GLY A 14 17.64 8.43 -8.22
C GLY A 14 16.87 8.68 -9.51
N GLU A 15 17.03 7.79 -10.50
CA GLU A 15 16.21 7.81 -11.72
C GLU A 15 14.75 7.52 -11.36
N VAL A 16 13.84 8.33 -11.92
CA VAL A 16 12.40 8.19 -11.72
C VAL A 16 11.83 7.72 -13.04
N THR A 17 11.15 6.58 -13.00
CA THR A 17 10.41 6.08 -14.15
C THR A 17 8.92 6.29 -13.92
N ASP A 18 8.27 6.99 -14.84
CA ASP A 18 6.83 7.26 -14.83
C ASP A 18 6.10 6.24 -15.71
N GLU A 19 4.87 5.87 -15.32
CA GLU A 19 3.93 5.06 -16.11
C GLU A 19 4.53 3.77 -16.70
N THR A 20 5.15 2.97 -15.85
CA THR A 20 5.78 1.69 -16.23
C THR A 20 5.04 0.49 -15.61
N VAL A 21 5.62 -0.70 -15.77
CA VAL A 21 5.12 -1.96 -15.23
C VAL A 21 6.20 -2.58 -14.35
N LEU A 22 5.81 -3.04 -13.17
CA LEU A 22 6.65 -3.84 -12.29
C LEU A 22 6.27 -5.32 -12.44
N GLU A 23 7.26 -6.17 -12.69
CA GLU A 23 7.07 -7.63 -12.63
C GLU A 23 7.19 -8.10 -11.18
N VAL A 24 6.13 -8.70 -10.65
CA VAL A 24 6.05 -9.23 -9.29
C VAL A 24 5.48 -10.63 -9.35
N GLU A 25 6.22 -11.63 -8.87
CA GLU A 25 5.79 -13.04 -8.83
C GLU A 25 5.25 -13.54 -10.20
N GLY A 26 5.91 -13.13 -11.29
CA GLY A 26 5.52 -13.47 -12.67
C GLY A 26 4.28 -12.74 -13.18
N ARG A 27 3.90 -11.62 -12.54
CA ARG A 27 2.75 -10.81 -12.94
C ARG A 27 3.15 -9.36 -13.16
N GLU A 28 2.62 -8.78 -14.21
CA GLU A 28 2.76 -7.36 -14.52
C GLU A 28 1.80 -6.53 -13.65
N ILE A 29 2.34 -5.55 -12.91
CA ILE A 29 1.58 -4.59 -12.11
C ILE A 29 1.88 -3.18 -12.63
N PRO A 30 0.88 -2.44 -13.14
CA PRO A 30 1.06 -1.05 -13.54
C PRO A 30 1.48 -0.17 -12.36
N VAL A 31 2.56 0.59 -12.55
CA VAL A 31 3.04 1.60 -11.58
C VAL A 31 2.85 2.99 -12.15
N ARG A 32 2.45 3.93 -11.29
CA ARG A 32 2.37 5.35 -11.63
C ARG A 32 3.77 5.95 -11.71
N ARG A 33 4.59 5.67 -10.71
CA ARG A 33 5.99 6.11 -10.61
C ARG A 33 6.79 5.10 -9.81
N VAL A 34 8.06 4.95 -10.15
CA VAL A 34 9.02 4.17 -9.37
C VAL A 34 10.36 4.87 -9.34
N ALA A 35 11.02 4.81 -8.19
CA ALA A 35 12.37 5.26 -7.93
C ALA A 35 13.05 4.25 -6.99
N ASP A 36 14.33 4.44 -6.73
CA ASP A 36 15.08 3.52 -5.86
C ASP A 36 14.43 3.42 -4.46
N GLY A 37 13.98 2.22 -4.09
CA GLY A 37 13.31 1.93 -2.82
C GLY A 37 11.89 2.52 -2.64
N VAL A 38 11.34 3.24 -3.62
CA VAL A 38 10.00 3.88 -3.54
C VAL A 38 9.16 3.56 -4.78
N VAL A 39 7.92 3.11 -4.56
CA VAL A 39 6.98 2.83 -5.65
C VAL A 39 5.61 3.46 -5.41
N TRP A 40 4.95 3.90 -6.48
CA TRP A 40 3.60 4.41 -6.46
C TRP A 40 2.68 3.58 -7.36
N PHE A 41 1.63 3.03 -6.78
CA PHE A 41 0.54 2.36 -7.48
C PHE A 41 -0.80 3.09 -7.35
N ALA A 42 -1.71 2.86 -8.31
CA ALA A 42 -3.14 3.05 -8.04
C ALA A 42 -3.67 1.84 -7.26
N PHE A 43 -4.66 2.05 -6.38
CA PHE A 43 -5.28 0.97 -5.59
C PHE A 43 -5.70 -0.22 -6.46
N ASP A 44 -6.35 0.06 -7.59
CA ASP A 44 -6.82 -0.95 -8.53
C ASP A 44 -5.69 -1.87 -9.03
N ALA A 45 -4.48 -1.35 -9.23
CA ALA A 45 -3.37 -2.15 -9.72
C ALA A 45 -2.88 -3.18 -8.68
N VAL A 46 -2.94 -2.84 -7.39
CA VAL A 46 -2.35 -3.67 -6.32
C VAL A 46 -3.36 -4.49 -5.56
N CYS A 47 -4.64 -4.11 -5.59
CA CYS A 47 -5.69 -4.81 -4.87
C CYS A 47 -6.72 -5.45 -5.80
N ARG A 48 -6.92 -4.94 -7.03
CA ARG A 48 -7.80 -5.57 -8.02
C ARG A 48 -7.00 -6.47 -8.98
N GLY A 49 -7.68 -7.42 -9.63
CA GLY A 49 -7.03 -8.39 -10.54
C GLY A 49 -6.56 -9.67 -9.85
N PRO A 50 -5.52 -10.39 -10.30
CA PRO A 50 -5.06 -11.63 -9.67
C PRO A 50 -3.88 -11.37 -8.71
N ARG A 51 -4.16 -10.80 -7.53
CA ARG A 51 -3.15 -10.52 -6.50
C ARG A 51 -3.19 -11.55 -5.39
N SER A 52 -2.03 -11.88 -4.86
CA SER A 52 -1.77 -12.86 -3.82
C SER A 52 -0.89 -12.28 -2.73
N GLN A 53 -0.80 -12.99 -1.60
CA GLN A 53 0.06 -12.58 -0.50
C GLN A 53 1.54 -12.51 -0.90
N ASN A 54 2.01 -13.39 -1.81
CA ASN A 54 3.39 -13.36 -2.29
C ASN A 54 3.72 -12.07 -3.03
N ASP A 55 2.75 -11.48 -3.75
CA ASP A 55 2.98 -10.21 -4.43
C ASP A 55 3.27 -9.10 -3.41
N TYR A 56 2.54 -9.08 -2.29
CA TYR A 56 2.76 -8.09 -1.23
C TYR A 56 4.06 -8.33 -0.48
N ILE A 57 4.44 -9.60 -0.27
CA ILE A 57 5.75 -9.93 0.28
C ILE A 57 6.84 -9.37 -0.61
N GLU A 58 6.80 -9.65 -1.91
CA GLU A 58 7.85 -9.21 -2.82
C GLU A 58 7.91 -7.67 -2.93
N ILE A 59 6.77 -6.99 -3.01
CA ILE A 59 6.70 -5.52 -2.95
C ILE A 59 7.31 -5.00 -1.64
N ALA A 60 6.94 -5.59 -0.50
CA ALA A 60 7.42 -5.15 0.80
C ALA A 60 8.92 -5.40 1.00
N ARG A 61 9.53 -6.35 0.27
CA ARG A 61 10.98 -6.60 0.32
C ARG A 61 11.75 -5.63 -0.55
N GLN A 62 11.21 -5.26 -1.71
CA GLN A 62 11.86 -4.37 -2.65
C GLN A 62 11.76 -2.89 -2.25
N PHE A 63 10.65 -2.48 -1.62
CA PHE A 63 10.36 -1.06 -1.37
C PHE A 63 10.23 -0.75 0.12
N HIS A 64 11.03 0.19 0.59
CA HIS A 64 10.90 0.73 1.96
C HIS A 64 9.73 1.71 2.07
N THR A 65 9.25 2.26 0.96
CA THR A 65 8.11 3.17 0.93
C THR A 65 7.21 2.90 -0.27
N VAL A 66 5.91 2.79 0.01
CA VAL A 66 4.89 2.52 -1.00
C VAL A 66 3.85 3.64 -0.94
N VAL A 67 3.53 4.18 -2.11
CA VAL A 67 2.46 5.15 -2.31
C VAL A 67 1.28 4.45 -2.98
N ILE A 68 0.07 4.61 -2.44
CA ILE A 68 -1.17 4.06 -3.03
C ILE A 68 -2.19 5.18 -3.21
N SER A 69 -2.62 5.44 -4.44
CA SER A 69 -3.71 6.39 -4.70
C SER A 69 -5.08 5.71 -4.78
N ASP A 70 -6.12 6.50 -4.53
CA ASP A 70 -7.52 6.16 -4.82
C ASP A 70 -8.05 4.91 -4.08
N ILE A 71 -7.68 4.71 -2.81
CA ILE A 71 -8.25 3.64 -1.98
C ILE A 71 -9.75 3.92 -1.77
N PRO A 72 -10.66 3.03 -2.22
CA PRO A 72 -12.09 3.24 -2.09
C PRO A 72 -12.57 2.94 -0.67
N VAL A 73 -13.82 3.32 -0.39
CA VAL A 73 -14.56 2.67 0.71
C VAL A 73 -14.92 1.26 0.28
N PHE A 74 -14.67 0.30 1.16
CA PHE A 74 -15.03 -1.09 0.98
C PHE A 74 -16.45 -1.35 1.48
N ASP A 75 -17.30 -1.83 0.60
CA ASP A 75 -18.68 -2.23 0.86
C ASP A 75 -18.86 -3.75 0.68
N ARG A 76 -20.12 -4.18 0.59
CA ARG A 76 -20.47 -5.61 0.47
C ARG A 76 -20.03 -6.22 -0.86
N ASP A 77 -19.81 -5.41 -1.88
CA ASP A 77 -19.44 -5.85 -3.23
C ASP A 77 -17.92 -5.84 -3.45
N SER A 78 -17.16 -5.31 -2.48
CA SER A 78 -15.69 -5.18 -2.51
C SER A 78 -14.98 -5.92 -1.37
N GLU A 79 -15.59 -6.98 -0.86
CA GLU A 79 -15.04 -7.80 0.24
C GLU A 79 -13.69 -8.46 -0.15
N ASP A 80 -13.53 -8.89 -1.40
CA ASP A 80 -12.27 -9.49 -1.86
C ASP A 80 -11.14 -8.45 -1.98
N ASP A 81 -11.48 -7.23 -2.45
CA ASP A 81 -10.58 -6.09 -2.49
C ASP A 81 -10.15 -5.67 -1.08
N ALA A 82 -11.10 -5.63 -0.14
CA ALA A 82 -10.84 -5.35 1.28
C ALA A 82 -9.93 -6.40 1.91
N ARG A 83 -10.17 -7.70 1.66
CA ARG A 83 -9.32 -8.79 2.16
C ARG A 83 -7.88 -8.64 1.65
N ARG A 84 -7.71 -8.24 0.40
CA ARG A 84 -6.40 -8.00 -0.21
C ARG A 84 -5.71 -6.79 0.37
N PHE A 85 -6.44 -5.71 0.60
CA PHE A 85 -5.92 -4.53 1.27
C PHE A 85 -5.47 -4.84 2.70
N ILE A 86 -6.24 -5.64 3.45
CA ILE A 86 -5.85 -6.16 4.77
C ILE A 86 -4.50 -6.90 4.67
N ASN A 87 -4.38 -7.85 3.74
CA ASN A 87 -3.14 -8.63 3.57
C ASN A 87 -1.93 -7.74 3.21
N LEU A 88 -2.13 -6.73 2.36
CA LEU A 88 -1.11 -5.76 1.99
C LEU A 88 -0.66 -4.93 3.20
N VAL A 89 -1.62 -4.40 3.98
CA VAL A 89 -1.31 -3.58 5.16
C VAL A 89 -0.60 -4.41 6.24
N ASP A 90 -1.04 -5.64 6.49
CA ASP A 90 -0.41 -6.53 7.47
C ASP A 90 1.06 -6.78 7.11
N GLU A 91 1.33 -7.07 5.83
CA GLU A 91 2.66 -7.33 5.32
C GLU A 91 3.58 -6.09 5.40
N PHE A 92 3.05 -4.91 5.03
CA PHE A 92 3.78 -3.65 5.12
C PHE A 92 4.07 -3.27 6.56
N TYR A 93 3.08 -3.47 7.44
CA TYR A 93 3.18 -3.19 8.86
C TYR A 93 4.33 -3.99 9.49
N ASP A 94 4.35 -5.31 9.29
CA ASP A 94 5.33 -6.23 9.89
C ASP A 94 6.77 -5.95 9.43
N ARG A 95 6.92 -5.45 8.20
CA ARG A 95 8.21 -5.11 7.58
C ARG A 95 8.64 -3.65 7.75
N GLY A 96 7.85 -2.83 8.42
CA GLY A 96 8.19 -1.43 8.64
C GLY A 96 8.14 -0.57 7.38
N VAL A 97 7.42 -1.01 6.33
CA VAL A 97 7.23 -0.26 5.07
C VAL A 97 6.41 0.99 5.35
N LYS A 98 6.84 2.14 4.83
CA LYS A 98 6.09 3.39 4.98
C LYS A 98 5.00 3.44 3.92
N LEU A 99 3.75 3.54 4.35
CA LEU A 99 2.60 3.68 3.46
C LEU A 99 2.15 5.14 3.41
N ILE A 100 2.19 5.74 2.22
CA ILE A 100 1.57 7.02 1.92
C ILE A 100 0.37 6.73 1.04
N CYS A 101 -0.82 7.23 1.39
CA CYS A 101 -1.98 6.95 0.57
C CYS A 101 -3.00 8.08 0.52
N SER A 102 -3.82 8.05 -0.53
CA SER A 102 -5.08 8.77 -0.56
C SER A 102 -6.21 7.75 -0.47
N ALA A 103 -7.14 7.99 0.44
CA ALA A 103 -8.29 7.12 0.65
C ALA A 103 -9.58 7.95 0.66
N ALA A 104 -10.69 7.29 0.31
CA ALA A 104 -12.00 7.93 0.24
C ALA A 104 -12.59 8.29 1.61
N ASP A 105 -12.05 7.74 2.69
CA ASP A 105 -12.48 8.00 4.08
C ASP A 105 -11.32 7.75 5.07
N GLU A 106 -11.54 8.07 6.34
CA GLU A 106 -10.61 7.77 7.44
C GLU A 106 -10.53 6.26 7.73
N PRO A 107 -9.43 5.75 8.31
CA PRO A 107 -9.21 4.31 8.52
C PRO A 107 -10.40 3.56 9.14
N ASP A 108 -11.04 4.13 10.16
CA ASP A 108 -12.16 3.51 10.87
C ASP A 108 -13.47 3.48 10.04
N SER A 109 -13.57 4.31 9.00
CA SER A 109 -14.76 4.43 8.13
C SER A 109 -14.56 3.85 6.73
N LEU A 110 -13.36 3.33 6.43
CA LEU A 110 -13.04 2.73 5.13
C LEU A 110 -13.75 1.41 4.87
N TYR A 111 -14.26 0.72 5.90
CA TYR A 111 -14.98 -0.54 5.73
C TYR A 111 -16.43 -0.45 6.21
N ARG A 112 -17.34 -0.76 5.29
CA ARG A 112 -18.80 -0.76 5.46
C ARG A 112 -19.43 -2.08 5.01
N GLY A 113 -18.59 -3.09 4.77
CA GLY A 113 -19.02 -4.47 4.52
C GLY A 113 -19.50 -5.15 5.81
N HIS A 114 -19.64 -6.47 5.76
CA HIS A 114 -20.19 -7.25 6.88
C HIS A 114 -19.38 -8.50 7.24
N ARG A 115 -18.47 -8.94 6.37
CA ARG A 115 -17.73 -10.21 6.53
C ARG A 115 -16.39 -10.05 7.24
N LEU A 116 -15.81 -8.85 7.25
CA LEU A 116 -14.43 -8.56 7.63
C LEU A 116 -14.32 -7.53 8.76
N GLY A 117 -15.42 -7.21 9.46
CA GLY A 117 -15.45 -6.09 10.40
C GLY A 117 -14.34 -6.15 11.45
N PHE A 118 -14.11 -7.34 12.03
CA PHE A 118 -13.06 -7.54 13.03
C PHE A 118 -11.65 -7.41 12.42
N GLU A 119 -11.41 -8.04 11.27
CA GLU A 119 -10.10 -7.95 10.61
C GLU A 119 -9.80 -6.52 10.16
N PHE A 120 -10.80 -5.80 9.67
CA PHE A 120 -10.65 -4.43 9.22
C PHE A 120 -10.45 -3.46 10.38
N GLU A 121 -11.08 -3.66 11.54
CA GLU A 121 -10.81 -2.87 12.76
C GLU A 121 -9.34 -2.97 13.18
N ARG A 122 -8.74 -4.17 13.06
CA ARG A 122 -7.29 -4.35 13.28
C ARG A 122 -6.46 -3.64 12.20
N THR A 123 -6.88 -3.69 10.94
CA THR A 123 -6.21 -2.97 9.85
C THR A 123 -6.29 -1.46 10.04
N ALA A 124 -7.43 -0.91 10.46
CA ALA A 124 -7.61 0.51 10.75
C ALA A 124 -6.70 0.96 11.91
N SER A 125 -6.59 0.15 12.97
CA SER A 125 -5.66 0.39 14.07
C SER A 125 -4.20 0.46 13.59
N ARG A 126 -3.79 -0.48 12.72
CA ARG A 126 -2.44 -0.48 12.12
C ARG A 126 -2.21 0.75 11.24
N LEU A 127 -3.16 1.11 10.39
CA LEU A 127 -3.05 2.31 9.55
C LEU A 127 -2.89 3.58 10.38
N THR A 128 -3.58 3.67 11.52
CA THR A 128 -3.41 4.75 12.49
C THR A 128 -2.03 4.73 13.14
N GLU A 129 -1.54 3.56 13.56
CA GLU A 129 -0.20 3.42 14.11
C GLU A 129 0.91 3.75 13.10
N MET A 130 0.72 3.39 11.82
CA MET A 130 1.67 3.67 10.74
C MET A 130 1.90 5.17 10.51
N GLN A 131 0.97 6.02 10.94
CA GLN A 131 1.09 7.48 10.91
C GLN A 131 1.91 8.05 12.09
N SER A 132 2.18 7.24 13.11
CA SER A 132 2.91 7.69 14.30
C SER A 132 4.40 7.92 14.01
N ARG A 133 5.00 8.90 14.70
CA ARG A 133 6.45 9.14 14.62
C ARG A 133 7.28 7.92 15.02
N SER A 134 6.79 7.14 15.99
CA SER A 134 7.40 5.89 16.42
C SER A 134 7.48 4.88 15.29
N TYR A 135 6.38 4.68 14.56
CA TYR A 135 6.37 3.75 13.43
C TYR A 135 7.23 4.27 12.26
N LEU A 136 7.14 5.56 11.95
CA LEU A 136 7.94 6.18 10.89
C LEU A 136 9.46 6.10 11.17
N ALA A 137 9.87 6.02 12.44
CA ALA A 137 11.27 5.82 12.83
C ALA A 137 11.74 4.36 12.76
N LEU A 138 10.85 3.38 12.60
CA LEU A 138 11.24 1.97 12.47
C LEU A 138 12.02 1.73 11.17
N PRO A 139 13.10 0.92 11.20
CA PRO A 139 13.79 0.51 9.98
C PRO A 139 12.91 -0.44 9.14
N HIS A 140 13.11 -0.39 7.83
CA HIS A 140 12.56 -1.35 6.89
C HIS A 140 13.22 -2.74 7.05
N ARG A 141 12.44 -3.81 6.88
CA ARG A 141 12.86 -5.21 7.04
C ARG A 141 12.57 -6.00 5.75
N PRO A 142 13.58 -6.18 4.88
CA PRO A 142 13.44 -6.91 3.61
C PRO A 142 13.46 -8.45 3.74
#